data_AF-A0A3D0JZT8-F1
#
_entry.id   AF-A0A3D0JZT8-F1
#
_cell.length_a   1.000
_cell.length_b   1.000
_cell.length_c   1.000
_cell.angle_alpha   90.00
_cell.angle_beta   90.00
_cell.angle_gamma   90.00
#
_symmetry.space_group_name_H-M   'P 1'
#
loop_
_entity.id
_entity.type
_entity.pdbx_description
1 polymer ?
#
loop_
_entity_poly.entity_id
_entity_poly.type
_entity_poly.pdbx_seq_one_letter_code
_entity_poly.pdbx_strand_id
1 'polypeptide(L)'
;MEHRARLLDVAAFLDRCDRAPDDTGEEDFRITALRDAIALLDDGQSDRTARILARMSDHSTEPVERAGMKGACGTPPPDHQ
;
A
#
# COMPACT_ATOMS: atom_id res chain seq x y z
N MET A 1 12.19 2.18 20.65
CA MET A 1 11.85 3.57 20.27
C MET A 1 11.55 3.71 18.79
N GLU A 2 12.28 3.04 17.89
CA GLU A 2 12.05 3.14 16.43
C GLU A 2 10.66 2.69 15.98
N HIS A 3 10.16 1.53 16.41
CA HIS A 3 8.83 1.05 15.98
C HIS A 3 7.69 1.98 16.37
N ARG A 4 7.79 2.63 17.54
CA ARG A 4 6.83 3.66 17.94
C ARG A 4 6.87 4.85 16.98
N ALA A 5 8.05 5.30 16.56
CA ALA A 5 8.18 6.37 15.58
C ALA A 5 7.59 5.96 14.23
N ARG A 6 7.88 4.75 13.74
CA ARG A 6 7.31 4.23 12.48
C ARG A 6 5.78 4.17 12.50
N LEU A 7 5.19 3.73 13.61
CA LEU A 7 3.74 3.73 13.78
C LEU A 7 3.15 5.15 13.74
N LEU A 8 3.80 6.11 14.40
CA LEU A 8 3.38 7.51 14.38
C LEU A 8 3.51 8.14 12.98
N ASP A 9 4.55 7.78 12.22
CA ASP A 9 4.73 8.26 10.84
C ASP A 9 3.61 7.77 9.92
N VAL A 10 3.21 6.49 10.05
CA VAL A 10 2.08 5.91 9.30
C VAL A 10 0.77 6.59 9.69
N ALA A 11 0.50 6.77 10.98
CA ALA A 11 -0.70 7.44 11.46
C ALA A 11 -0.79 8.89 10.94
N ALA A 12 0.29 9.66 11.09
CA ALA A 12 0.34 11.05 10.63
C ALA A 12 0.21 11.18 9.10
N PHE A 13 0.62 10.16 8.34
CA PHE A 13 0.40 10.10 6.91
C PHE A 13 -1.08 9.90 6.57
N LEU A 14 -1.74 8.92 7.19
CA LEU A 14 -3.18 8.68 7.00
C LEU A 14 -4.02 9.90 7.41
N ASP A 15 -3.69 10.57 8.52
CA ASP A 15 -4.34 11.83 8.95
C ASP A 15 -4.21 12.97 7.91
N ARG A 16 -3.19 12.95 7.05
CA ARG A 16 -3.05 13.93 5.96
C ARG A 16 -3.91 13.54 4.76
N CYS A 17 -3.95 12.26 4.41
CA CYS A 17 -4.82 11.75 3.34
C CYS A 17 -6.29 12.01 3.65
N ASP A 18 -6.73 11.72 4.88
CA ASP A 18 -8.12 11.91 5.31
C ASP A 18 -8.54 13.40 5.34
N ARG A 19 -7.59 14.34 5.50
CA ARG A 19 -7.85 15.80 5.46
C ARG A 19 -7.88 16.40 4.06
N ALA A 20 -7.32 15.72 3.07
CA ALA A 20 -7.22 16.18 1.70
C ALA A 20 -7.74 15.09 0.75
N PRO A 21 -9.05 14.79 0.80
CA PRO A 21 -9.63 13.84 -0.12
C PRO A 21 -9.44 14.32 -1.57
N ASP A 22 -9.24 13.39 -2.48
CA ASP A 22 -9.23 13.72 -3.91
C ASP A 22 -10.59 14.27 -4.33
N ASP A 23 -10.59 15.29 -5.19
CA ASP A 23 -11.79 15.93 -5.72
C ASP A 23 -12.63 14.95 -6.57
N THR A 24 -12.05 13.82 -6.97
CA THR A 24 -12.72 12.72 -7.69
C THR A 24 -13.60 11.84 -6.78
N GLY A 25 -13.35 11.83 -5.47
CA GLY A 25 -13.99 10.92 -4.52
C GLY A 25 -13.52 9.46 -4.62
N GLU A 26 -12.52 9.16 -5.46
CA GLU A 26 -11.92 7.82 -5.56
C GLU A 26 -10.81 7.65 -4.51
N GLU A 27 -10.75 6.47 -3.88
CA GLU A 27 -9.68 6.16 -2.93
C GLU A 27 -8.40 5.77 -3.69
N ASP A 28 -7.30 6.47 -3.44
CA ASP A 28 -5.99 6.15 -4.03
C ASP A 28 -5.59 4.72 -3.69
N PHE A 29 -5.39 3.89 -4.71
CA PHE A 29 -5.09 2.45 -4.57
C PHE A 29 -3.87 2.17 -3.67
N ARG A 30 -2.94 3.11 -3.55
CA ARG A 30 -1.77 3.00 -2.64
C ARG A 30 -2.18 3.13 -1.19
N ILE A 31 -3.17 3.98 -0.90
CA ILE A 31 -3.74 4.15 0.44
C ILE A 31 -4.56 2.92 0.81
N THR A 32 -5.37 2.40 -0.11
CA THR A 32 -6.11 1.15 0.09
C THR A 32 -5.15 -0.01 0.40
N ALA A 33 -4.08 -0.19 -0.37
CA ALA A 33 -3.08 -1.23 -0.11
C ALA A 33 -2.38 -1.06 1.26
N LEU A 34 -2.12 0.18 1.69
CA LEU A 34 -1.54 0.44 3.01
C LEU A 34 -2.50 0.07 4.14
N ARG A 35 -3.79 0.37 4.00
CA ARG A 35 -4.83 -0.04 4.98
C ARG A 35 -4.95 -1.56 5.06
N ASP A 36 -4.93 -2.26 3.93
CA ASP A 36 -4.93 -3.73 3.88
C ASP A 36 -3.69 -4.34 4.56
N ALA A 37 -2.52 -3.74 4.34
CA ALA A 37 -1.29 -4.17 5.00
C ALA A 37 -1.36 -3.99 6.53
N ILE A 38 -2.00 -2.93 7.02
CA ILE A 38 -2.23 -2.73 8.46
C ILE A 38 -3.18 -3.80 9.02
N ALA A 39 -4.24 -4.16 8.29
CA ALA A 39 -5.12 -5.24 8.69
C ALA A 39 -4.37 -6.58 8.79
N LEU A 40 -3.53 -6.90 7.80
CA LEU A 40 -2.65 -8.09 7.83
C LEU A 40 -1.58 -8.04 8.93
N LEU A 41 -1.19 -6.84 9.38
CA LEU A 41 -0.26 -6.69 10.51
C LEU A 41 -0.94 -7.05 11.83
N ASP A 42 -2.23 -6.73 11.99
CA ASP A 42 -2.95 -6.84 13.27
C ASP A 42 -3.73 -8.16 13.46
N ASP A 43 -4.04 -8.89 12.39
CA ASP A 43 -4.96 -10.04 12.37
C ASP A 43 -4.57 -11.32 13.19
N GLY A 44 -3.47 -11.27 13.94
CA GLY A 44 -3.02 -12.38 14.79
C GLY A 44 -2.24 -13.49 14.06
N GLN A 45 -2.18 -13.51 12.73
CA GLN A 45 -1.69 -14.68 11.98
C GLN A 45 -0.15 -14.72 11.82
N SER A 46 0.40 -15.89 11.50
CA SER A 46 1.83 -16.03 11.19
C SER A 46 2.19 -15.35 9.86
N ASP A 47 3.49 -15.22 9.61
CA ASP A 47 4.03 -14.80 8.30
C ASP A 47 3.56 -13.42 7.82
N ARG A 48 3.21 -12.53 8.76
CA ARG A 48 2.74 -11.15 8.50
C ARG A 48 3.58 -10.43 7.45
N THR A 49 4.91 -10.46 7.59
CA THR A 49 5.82 -9.83 6.65
C THR A 49 5.66 -10.36 5.23
N ALA A 50 5.59 -11.68 5.05
CA ALA A 50 5.43 -12.30 3.74
C ALA A 50 4.08 -11.97 3.12
N ARG A 51 3.00 -11.99 3.92
CA ARG A 51 1.65 -11.67 3.45
C ARG A 51 1.50 -10.20 3.07
N ILE A 52 2.08 -9.29 3.86
CA ILE A 52 2.11 -7.85 3.55
C ILE A 52 2.90 -7.62 2.26
N LEU A 53 4.09 -8.22 2.12
CA LEU A 53 4.88 -8.12 0.90
C LEU A 53 4.10 -8.65 -0.30
N ALA A 54 3.49 -9.83 -0.18
CA ALA A 54 2.71 -10.43 -1.26
C ALA A 54 1.52 -9.55 -1.65
N ARG A 55 0.81 -8.95 -0.68
CA ARG A 55 -0.32 -8.03 -0.93
C ARG A 55 0.08 -6.80 -1.75
N MET A 56 1.33 -6.35 -1.62
CA MET A 56 1.88 -5.16 -2.27
C MET A 56 2.74 -5.47 -3.50
N SER A 57 2.88 -6.75 -3.87
CA SER A 57 3.69 -7.18 -5.01
C SER A 57 2.83 -7.38 -6.26
N ASP A 58 3.42 -7.10 -7.41
CA ASP A 58 2.89 -7.51 -8.71
C ASP A 58 3.19 -9.01 -8.91
N HIS A 59 2.15 -9.80 -9.21
CA HIS A 59 2.25 -11.25 -9.45
C HIS A 59 2.10 -11.60 -10.93
N SER A 60 1.99 -10.61 -11.82
CA SER A 60 1.89 -10.84 -13.26
C SER A 60 3.14 -11.55 -13.78
N THR A 61 2.92 -12.58 -14.59
CA THR A 61 3.98 -13.31 -15.28
C THR A 61 4.21 -12.79 -16.69
N GLU A 62 3.24 -12.02 -17.20
CA GLU A 62 3.30 -11.40 -18.51
C GLU A 62 4.03 -10.06 -18.43
N PRO A 63 5.06 -9.83 -19.26
CA PRO A 63 5.73 -8.53 -19.29
C PRO A 63 4.76 -7.42 -19.70
N VAL A 64 4.81 -6.29 -19.00
CA VAL A 64 4.08 -5.08 -19.43
C VAL A 64 4.51 -4.67 -20.84
N GLU A 65 3.53 -4.31 -21.69
CA GLU A 65 3.78 -3.95 -23.10
C GLU A 65 4.74 -2.75 -23.23
N ARG A 66 4.68 -1.82 -22.27
CA ARG A 66 5.53 -0.64 -22.21
C ARG A 66 5.79 -0.27 -20.75
N ALA A 67 7.03 0.06 -20.42
CA ALA A 67 7.35 0.68 -19.15
C ALA A 67 6.58 2.01 -18.99
N GLY A 68 5.79 2.13 -17.93
CA GLY A 68 5.10 3.35 -17.54
C GLY A 68 6.06 4.42 -17.01
N MET A 69 5.69 5.08 -15.91
CA MET A 69 6.58 6.06 -15.26
C MET A 69 7.83 5.36 -14.69
N LYS A 70 8.99 6.02 -14.73
CA LYS A 70 10.22 5.57 -14.05
C LYS A 70 10.14 5.82 -12.53
N GLY A 71 9.15 5.23 -11.87
CA GLY A 71 8.95 5.37 -10.43
C GLY A 71 8.27 4.15 -9.82
N ALA A 72 8.74 3.72 -8.66
CA ALA A 72 8.04 2.70 -7.86
C ALA A 72 6.90 3.37 -7.09
N CYS A 73 5.68 2.87 -7.26
CA CYS A 73 4.48 3.33 -6.52
C CYS A 73 4.26 2.57 -5.21
N GLY A 74 4.97 1.46 -4.98
CA GLY A 74 4.91 0.66 -3.75
C GLY A 74 3.83 -0.43 -3.73
N THR A 75 2.88 -0.42 -4.66
CA THR A 75 1.88 -1.48 -4.90
C THR A 75 1.48 -1.46 -6.37
N PRO A 76 1.15 -2.60 -7.02
CA PRO A 76 0.66 -2.58 -8.40
C PRO A 76 -0.67 -1.80 -8.48
N PRO A 77 -0.88 -0.99 -9.54
CA PRO A 77 -2.17 -0.38 -9.80
C PRO A 77 -3.23 -1.46 -10.15
N PRO A 78 -4.53 -1.15 -10.03
CA PRO A 78 -5.61 -2.14 -10.12
C PRO A 78 -5.69 -2.90 -11.47
N ASP A 79 -5.22 -2.27 -12.54
CA ASP A 79 -5.11 -2.85 -13.87
C ASP A 79 -3.95 -3.86 -14.02
N HIS A 80 -3.06 -3.94 -13.03
CA HIS A 80 -1.92 -4.86 -12.97
C HIS A 80 -2.03 -5.88 -11.80
N GLN A 81 -3.22 -6.09 -11.23
CA GLN A 81 -3.47 -7.07 -10.15
C GLN A 81 -4.02 -8.41 -10.65
#